data_AF-A0A5A8U1H1-F1
#
_entry.id   AF-A0A5A8U1H1-F1
#
_cell.length_a   1.000
_cell.length_b   1.000
_cell.length_c   1.000
_cell.angle_alpha   90.00
_cell.angle_beta   90.00
_cell.angle_gamma   90.00
#
_symmetry.space_group_name_H-M   'P 1'
#
loop_
_entity.id
_entity.type
_entity.pdbx_description
1 polymer ?
#
loop_
_entity_poly.entity_id
_entity_poly.type
_entity_poly.pdbx_seq_one_letter_code
_entity_poly.pdbx_strand_id
1 'polypeptide(L)'
;MLKLFTSRSIRVILAVLTIILSFLTIIWHNQNRTLYQQDNSERQNRQIIVSKQKQLLSEFSEQTSAETTYKKAVKKLRMQQPVKIRRLDL
;
A
#
# COMPACT_ATOMS: atom_id res chain seq x y z
N MET A 1 -62.51 6.35 17.62
CA MET A 1 -61.42 6.48 18.62
C MET A 1 -60.16 5.70 18.26
N LEU A 2 -60.24 4.41 17.88
CA LEU A 2 -59.07 3.55 17.63
C LEU A 2 -58.03 4.17 16.66
N LYS A 3 -58.48 4.73 15.52
CA LYS A 3 -57.61 5.35 14.50
C LYS A 3 -56.74 6.51 15.02
N LEU A 4 -57.22 7.28 15.99
CA LEU A 4 -56.47 8.40 16.57
C LEU A 4 -55.35 7.92 17.51
N PHE A 5 -55.59 6.82 18.22
CA PHE A 5 -54.58 6.21 19.09
C PHE A 5 -53.45 5.60 18.26
N THR A 6 -53.80 4.87 17.18
CA THR A 6 -52.81 4.27 16.27
C THR A 6 -51.93 5.34 15.62
N SER A 7 -52.48 6.49 15.20
CA SER A 7 -51.68 7.55 14.56
C SER A 7 -50.71 8.23 15.53
N ARG A 8 -51.07 8.37 16.82
CA ARG A 8 -50.18 8.88 17.86
C ARG A 8 -49.02 7.92 18.12
N SER A 9 -49.29 6.63 18.23
CA SER A 9 -48.25 5.61 18.42
C SER A 9 -47.25 5.57 17.26
N ILE A 10 -47.74 5.68 16.02
CA ILE A 10 -46.88 5.70 14.82
C ILE A 10 -45.92 6.90 14.83
N ARG A 11 -46.40 8.09 15.23
CA ARG A 11 -45.55 9.30 15.32
C ARG A 11 -44.45 9.17 16.36
N VAL A 12 -44.76 8.56 17.51
CA VAL A 12 -43.76 8.30 18.56
C VAL A 12 -42.71 7.30 18.08
N ILE A 13 -43.13 6.22 17.43
CA ILE A 13 -42.23 5.22 16.86
C ILE A 13 -41.31 5.85 15.81
N LEU A 14 -41.85 6.68 14.92
CA LEU A 14 -41.08 7.43 13.92
C LEU A 14 -40.05 8.35 14.58
N ALA A 15 -40.43 9.09 15.62
CA ALA A 15 -39.50 9.98 16.32
C ALA A 15 -38.35 9.20 16.97
N VAL A 16 -38.64 8.07 17.61
CA VAL A 16 -37.62 7.19 18.21
C VAL A 16 -36.70 6.61 17.14
N LEU A 17 -37.26 6.15 16.02
CA LEU A 17 -36.48 5.67 14.87
C LEU A 17 -35.55 6.75 14.31
N THR A 18 -36.03 7.98 14.16
CA THR A 18 -35.19 9.10 13.69
C THR A 18 -34.02 9.37 14.63
N ILE A 19 -34.24 9.31 15.94
CA ILE A 19 -33.19 9.50 16.95
C ILE A 19 -32.14 8.37 16.84
N ILE A 20 -32.59 7.11 16.77
CA ILE A 20 -31.69 5.95 16.62
C ILE A 20 -30.88 6.07 15.32
N LEU A 21 -31.52 6.44 14.22
CA LEU A 21 -30.86 6.57 12.92
C LEU A 21 -29.82 7.70 12.90
N SER A 22 -30.07 8.78 13.64
CA SER A 22 -29.12 9.88 13.83
C SER A 22 -27.85 9.41 14.53
N PHE A 23 -27.99 8.69 15.66
CA PHE A 23 -26.84 8.14 16.37
C PHE A 23 -26.08 7.11 15.52
N LEU A 24 -26.80 6.25 14.80
CA LEU A 24 -26.18 5.25 13.92
C LEU A 24 -25.35 5.91 12.82
N THR A 25 -25.85 7.01 12.24
CA THR A 25 -25.14 7.74 11.19
C THR A 25 -23.86 8.38 11.71
N ILE A 26 -23.88 8.95 12.91
CA ILE A 26 -22.69 9.55 13.55
C ILE A 26 -21.64 8.47 13.84
N ILE A 27 -22.07 7.34 14.42
CA ILE A 27 -21.18 6.21 14.73
C ILE A 27 -20.59 5.65 13.45
N TRP A 28 -21.42 5.42 12.43
CA TRP A 28 -21.00 4.92 11.12
C TRP A 28 -19.97 5.84 10.50
N HIS A 29 -20.22 7.16 10.48
CA HIS A 29 -19.29 8.12 9.90
C HIS A 29 -17.94 8.12 10.62
N ASN A 30 -17.94 8.06 11.96
CA ASN A 30 -16.72 8.05 12.74
C ASN A 30 -15.91 6.75 12.58
N GLN A 31 -16.60 5.60 12.60
CA GLN A 31 -15.98 4.30 12.36
C GLN A 31 -15.38 4.24 10.95
N ASN A 32 -16.13 4.69 9.95
CA ASN A 32 -15.68 4.67 8.56
C ASN A 32 -14.48 5.60 8.33
N ARG A 33 -14.46 6.78 8.98
CA ARG A 33 -13.29 7.67 8.95
C ARG A 33 -12.06 7.00 9.55
N THR A 34 -12.22 6.33 10.68
CA THR A 34 -11.11 5.64 11.36
C THR A 34 -10.58 4.48 10.51
N LEU A 35 -11.49 3.66 9.97
CA LEU A 35 -11.15 2.55 9.07
C LEU A 35 -10.44 3.04 7.81
N TYR A 36 -10.91 4.13 7.20
CA TYR A 36 -10.30 4.70 6.00
C TYR A 36 -8.88 5.20 6.26
N GLN A 37 -8.64 5.85 7.40
CA GLN A 37 -7.30 6.29 7.79
C GLN A 37 -6.34 5.11 7.96
N GLN A 38 -6.80 4.05 8.63
CA GLN A 38 -6.01 2.85 8.86
C GLN A 38 -5.70 2.11 7.54
N ASP A 39 -6.69 1.92 6.67
CA ASP A 39 -6.48 1.29 5.36
C ASP A 39 -5.51 2.10 4.51
N ASN A 40 -5.61 3.43 4.51
CA ASN A 40 -4.69 4.27 3.75
C ASN A 40 -3.25 4.21 4.28
N SER A 41 -3.05 4.22 5.60
CA SER A 41 -1.70 4.05 6.18
C SER A 41 -1.09 2.68 5.86
N GLU A 42 -1.90 1.62 5.94
CA GLU A 42 -1.46 0.26 5.59
C GLU A 42 -1.12 0.13 4.10
N ARG A 43 -1.92 0.74 3.23
CA ARG A 43 -1.65 0.78 1.77
C ARG A 43 -0.35 1.50 1.46
N GLN A 44 -0.12 2.67 2.06
CA GLN A 44 1.13 3.41 1.88
C GLN A 44 2.33 2.59 2.36
N ASN A 45 2.23 1.96 3.53
CA ASN A 45 3.29 1.11 4.05
C ASN A 45 3.58 -0.08 3.12
N ARG A 46 2.54 -0.76 2.62
CA ARG A 46 2.68 -1.84 1.64
C ARG A 46 3.35 -1.38 0.35
N GLN A 47 2.99 -0.19 -0.16
CA GLN A 47 3.63 0.36 -1.36
C GLN A 47 5.12 0.61 -1.14
N ILE A 48 5.51 1.16 0.01
CA ILE A 48 6.92 1.39 0.38
C ILE A 48 7.68 0.06 0.49
N ILE A 49 7.09 -0.95 1.11
CA ILE A 49 7.72 -2.27 1.24
C ILE A 49 7.93 -2.90 -0.13
N VAL A 50 6.91 -2.88 -0.99
CA VAL A 50 6.99 -3.44 -2.35
C VAL A 50 8.02 -2.68 -3.20
N SER A 51 8.10 -1.35 -3.10
CA SER A 51 9.09 -0.58 -3.85
C SER A 51 10.51 -0.92 -3.41
N LYS A 52 10.76 -1.03 -2.10
CA LYS A 52 12.06 -1.44 -1.55
C LYS A 52 12.42 -2.86 -1.97
N GLN A 53 11.46 -3.79 -1.92
CA GLN A 53 11.69 -5.17 -2.34
C GLN A 53 12.06 -5.24 -3.83
N LYS A 54 11.38 -4.46 -4.68
CA LYS A 54 11.73 -4.36 -6.11
C LYS A 54 13.12 -3.77 -6.32
N GLN A 55 13.49 -2.73 -5.58
CA GLN A 55 14.82 -2.14 -5.63
C GLN A 55 15.90 -3.16 -5.25
N LEU A 56 15.75 -3.85 -4.12
CA LEU A 56 16.68 -4.88 -3.67
C LEU A 56 16.81 -6.02 -4.69
N LEU A 57 15.69 -6.46 -5.27
CA LEU A 57 15.70 -7.49 -6.30
C LEU A 57 16.43 -7.01 -7.57
N SER A 58 16.23 -5.74 -7.95
CA SER A 58 16.93 -5.13 -9.08
C SER A 58 18.43 -5.05 -8.84
N GLU A 59 18.85 -4.54 -7.68
CA GLU A 59 20.26 -4.44 -7.30
C GLU A 59 20.93 -5.82 -7.25
N PHE A 60 20.27 -6.81 -6.64
CA PHE A 60 20.75 -8.18 -6.59
C PHE A 60 20.87 -8.79 -8.00
N SER A 61 19.89 -8.54 -8.87
CA SER A 61 19.91 -8.98 -10.26
C SER A 61 21.04 -8.32 -11.04
N GLU A 62 21.27 -7.03 -10.87
CA GLU A 62 22.37 -6.30 -11.51
C GLU A 62 23.73 -6.82 -11.06
N GLN A 63 23.93 -7.04 -9.75
CA GLN A 63 25.17 -7.61 -9.23
C GLN A 63 25.40 -9.02 -9.76
N THR A 64 24.37 -9.86 -9.77
CA THR A 64 24.45 -11.23 -10.30
C THR A 64 24.70 -11.22 -11.82
N SER A 65 24.07 -10.31 -12.55
CA SER A 65 24.27 -10.12 -13.99
C SER A 65 25.69 -9.63 -14.30
N ALA A 66 26.23 -8.70 -13.50
CA ALA A 66 27.60 -8.23 -13.62
C ALA A 66 28.60 -9.36 -13.33
N GLU A 67 28.36 -10.16 -12.29
CA GLU A 67 29.22 -11.30 -11.94
C GLU A 67 29.19 -12.39 -13.03
N THR A 68 28.00 -12.72 -13.54
CA THR A 68 27.86 -13.69 -14.64
C THR A 68 28.49 -13.18 -15.94
N THR A 69 28.36 -11.90 -16.24
CA THR A 69 29.01 -11.24 -17.38
C THR A 69 30.53 -11.26 -17.24
N TYR A 70 31.06 -10.92 -16.06
CA TYR A 70 32.48 -11.00 -15.75
C TYR A 70 33.01 -12.43 -15.90
N LYS A 71 32.34 -13.42 -15.31
CA LYS A 71 32.70 -14.83 -15.44
C LYS A 71 32.69 -15.30 -16.89
N LYS A 72 31.71 -14.86 -17.69
CA LYS A 72 31.62 -15.17 -19.12
C LYS A 72 32.75 -14.50 -19.92
N ALA A 73 33.09 -13.25 -19.63
CA ALA A 73 34.19 -12.54 -20.27
C ALA A 73 35.55 -13.20 -19.99
N VAL A 74 35.82 -13.56 -18.73
CA VAL A 74 37.07 -14.21 -18.34
C VAL A 74 37.15 -15.64 -18.88
N LYS A 75 36.11 -16.47 -18.70
CA LYS A 75 36.17 -17.90 -19.10
C LYS A 75 35.92 -18.14 -20.58
N LYS A 76 34.92 -17.47 -21.17
CA LYS A 76 34.49 -17.75 -22.57
C LYS A 76 35.23 -16.86 -23.56
N LEU A 77 35.49 -15.59 -23.21
CA LEU A 77 36.17 -14.64 -24.09
C LEU A 77 37.68 -14.52 -23.79
N ARG A 78 38.18 -15.23 -22.78
CA ARG A 78 39.60 -15.19 -22.34
C ARG A 78 40.12 -13.77 -22.11
N MET A 79 39.23 -12.84 -21.72
CA MET A 79 39.63 -11.47 -21.42
C MET A 79 40.52 -11.48 -20.16
N GLN A 80 41.79 -11.09 -20.32
CA GLN A 80 42.72 -10.92 -19.21
C GLN A 80 42.44 -9.59 -18.51
N GLN A 81 42.51 -9.58 -17.19
CA GLN A 81 42.38 -8.36 -16.41
C GLN A 81 43.59 -7.46 -16.71
N PRO A 82 43.41 -6.17 -17.08
CA PRO A 82 44.52 -5.32 -17.48
C PRO A 82 45.47 -5.08 -16.30
N VAL A 83 46.73 -5.53 -16.45
CA VAL A 83 47.78 -5.49 -15.40
C VAL A 83 48.29 -4.06 -15.13
N LYS A 84 48.00 -3.09 -16.01
CA LYS A 84 48.35 -1.69 -15.83
C LYS A 84 47.32 -0.79 -16.51
N ILE A 85 46.56 -0.05 -15.70
CA ILE A 85 45.77 1.09 -16.19
C ILE A 85 46.77 2.24 -16.35
N ARG A 86 47.32 2.42 -17.55
CA ARG A 86 48.12 3.60 -17.85
C ARG A 86 47.13 4.76 -18.00
N ARG A 87 47.08 5.67 -17.02
CA ARG A 87 46.38 6.93 -17.22
C ARG A 87 47.09 7.65 -18.35
N LEU A 88 46.40 7.80 -19.46
CA LEU A 88 46.77 8.76 -20.49
C LEU A 88 46.29 10.10 -19.94
N ASP A 89 47.23 10.89 -19.41
CA ASP A 89 46.97 12.30 -19.18
C ASP A 89 46.83 12.93 -20.58
N LEU A 90 45.63 13.46 -20.83
CA LEU A 90 45.25 14.20 -22.03
C LEU A 90 45.77 15.63 -21.93
#